data_AF-A0A432RVX1-F1
#
_entry.id   AF-A0A432RVX1-F1
#
_cell.length_a   1.000
_cell.length_b   1.000
_cell.length_c   1.000
_cell.angle_alpha   90.00
_cell.angle_beta   90.00
_cell.angle_gamma   90.00
#
_symmetry.space_group_name_H-M   'P 1'
#
loop_
_entity.id
_entity.type
_entity.pdbx_description
1 polymer ?
#
loop_
_entity_poly.entity_id
_entity_poly.type
_entity_poly.pdbx_seq_one_letter_code
_entity_poly.pdbx_strand_id
1 'polypeptide(L)'
;MENRLFTRDTQAIFWNNNKSAIQRMLDYDYIIQREKPSVAAIVAPTSSNKFEKFFYGPDEIMVPVYRSTADAIAKHPNADVLLNFASFRTAYDVTMEALDLKQFRVIMITAEGIPERLARIMNNRARKENVTIIGPATVGAISPGAFKVANIGGTIENIVKSKLHRPGSCGLVTRSGGLFNELANIISLNADGIAEGVAIGGDRYVGSVFIDHLLRMEKNPDVKYMILLGEVGGVEEYKVIDAVKEGKITKPIIAWCIGTIAKHFSSGVQFGHAGASANAARETAEAKNAAMREAGIYVPDSFNDLPKVINEVYTKLKKDGVIKEIEEPVVPSIPKNRRPKNFICTISDDRGEEATYAGYPISSVATPDTGKSIGDVISLLWFKKVYPKWATDFIETVIKTVADHGPA
;
A
#
# COMPACT_ATOMS: atom_id res chain seq x y z
N MET A 1 11.13 -13.57 9.50
CA MET A 1 10.33 -12.68 8.61
C MET A 1 9.18 -13.40 7.90
N GLU A 2 9.12 -14.75 7.90
CA GLU A 2 8.11 -15.57 7.19
C GLU A 2 6.64 -15.30 7.50
N ASN A 3 6.29 -14.71 8.65
CA ASN A 3 4.89 -14.56 9.07
C ASN A 3 4.28 -13.16 8.79
N ARG A 4 5.06 -12.21 8.26
CA ARG A 4 4.56 -10.86 7.98
C ARG A 4 3.84 -10.83 6.63
N LEU A 5 2.71 -10.11 6.54
CA LEU A 5 2.02 -9.97 5.26
C LEU A 5 2.84 -9.15 4.27
N PHE A 6 3.54 -8.10 4.73
CA PHE A 6 4.41 -7.29 3.90
C PHE A 6 5.69 -6.89 4.64
N THR A 7 6.71 -6.57 3.87
CA THR A 7 8.03 -6.11 4.31
C THR A 7 8.39 -4.78 3.64
N ARG A 8 9.46 -4.14 4.11
CA ARG A 8 9.99 -2.91 3.49
C ARG A 8 10.49 -3.15 2.06
N ASP A 9 10.77 -4.40 1.69
CA ASP A 9 11.22 -4.78 0.35
C ASP A 9 10.09 -5.22 -0.58
N THR A 10 8.87 -5.40 -0.05
CA THR A 10 7.70 -5.81 -0.84
C THR A 10 7.47 -4.84 -1.98
N GLN A 11 7.33 -5.39 -3.20
CA GLN A 11 7.01 -4.63 -4.39
C GLN A 11 5.73 -5.12 -5.05
N ALA A 12 4.99 -4.21 -5.66
CA ALA A 12 3.69 -4.46 -6.23
C ALA A 12 3.60 -4.05 -7.70
N ILE A 13 2.81 -4.81 -8.45
CA ILE A 13 2.34 -4.45 -9.78
C ILE A 13 0.90 -3.94 -9.67
N PHE A 14 0.61 -2.80 -10.26
CA PHE A 14 -0.76 -2.30 -10.40
C PHE A 14 -1.36 -2.82 -11.70
N TRP A 15 -2.50 -3.51 -11.62
CA TRP A 15 -3.32 -3.76 -12.79
C TRP A 15 -4.33 -2.62 -12.93
N ASN A 16 -4.22 -1.85 -14.02
CA ASN A 16 -4.85 -0.55 -14.31
C ASN A 16 -4.12 0.68 -13.72
N ASN A 17 -4.10 1.79 -14.49
CA ASN A 17 -3.39 3.02 -14.14
C ASN A 17 -4.20 3.91 -13.19
N ASN A 18 -4.36 3.48 -11.94
CA ASN A 18 -4.98 4.28 -10.89
C ASN A 18 -3.98 5.29 -10.31
N LYS A 19 -3.79 6.43 -11.01
CA LYS A 19 -2.74 7.41 -10.70
C LYS A 19 -2.79 7.90 -9.24
N SER A 20 -3.97 8.12 -8.68
CA SER A 20 -4.11 8.60 -7.31
C SER A 20 -3.73 7.55 -6.27
N ALA A 21 -4.10 6.29 -6.46
CA ALA A 21 -3.69 5.18 -5.59
C ALA A 21 -2.18 4.93 -5.66
N ILE A 22 -1.61 4.97 -6.87
CA ILE A 22 -0.16 4.82 -7.08
C ILE A 22 0.60 5.94 -6.37
N GLN A 23 0.21 7.19 -6.58
CA GLN A 23 0.84 8.34 -5.92
C GLN A 23 0.73 8.24 -4.39
N ARG A 24 -0.41 7.78 -3.85
CA ARG A 24 -0.59 7.59 -2.41
C ARG A 24 0.35 6.52 -1.82
N MET A 25 0.67 5.47 -2.56
CA MET A 25 1.67 4.48 -2.14
C MET A 25 3.07 5.06 -2.19
N LEU A 26 3.43 5.78 -3.25
CA LEU A 26 4.76 6.40 -3.38
C LEU A 26 5.00 7.49 -2.33
N ASP A 27 3.97 8.27 -2.01
CA ASP A 27 4.02 9.23 -0.92
C ASP A 27 4.20 8.56 0.44
N TYR A 28 3.54 7.42 0.64
CA TYR A 28 3.70 6.63 1.85
C TYR A 28 5.13 6.11 1.96
N ASP A 29 5.64 5.48 0.90
CA ASP A 29 7.00 4.93 0.83
C ASP A 29 8.05 5.98 1.17
N TYR A 30 7.88 7.20 0.64
CA TYR A 30 8.76 8.32 0.92
C TYR A 30 8.74 8.73 2.40
N ILE A 31 7.56 8.89 3.01
CA ILE A 31 7.49 9.32 4.42
C ILE A 31 7.97 8.26 5.41
N ILE A 32 7.95 6.97 5.02
CA ILE A 32 8.54 5.88 5.81
C ILE A 32 9.99 5.59 5.39
N GLN A 33 10.56 6.44 4.54
CA GLN A 33 11.96 6.42 4.09
C GLN A 33 12.36 5.08 3.49
N ARG A 34 11.52 4.49 2.63
CA ARG A 34 11.89 3.27 1.90
C ARG A 34 13.04 3.57 0.95
N GLU A 35 13.98 2.63 0.87
CA GLU A 35 15.09 2.69 -0.10
C GLU A 35 14.58 2.53 -1.53
N LYS A 36 13.56 1.67 -1.71
CA LYS A 36 12.96 1.39 -3.01
C LYS A 36 11.45 1.63 -3.00
N PRO A 37 10.90 2.32 -4.02
CA PRO A 37 9.47 2.43 -4.21
C PRO A 37 8.78 1.07 -4.22
N SER A 38 7.63 1.01 -3.55
CA SER A 38 6.80 -0.20 -3.48
C SER A 38 6.10 -0.50 -4.80
N VAL A 39 5.91 0.50 -5.68
CA VAL A 39 5.30 0.31 -7.00
C VAL A 39 6.38 -0.03 -8.02
N ALA A 40 6.40 -1.27 -8.49
CA ALA A 40 7.37 -1.73 -9.49
C ALA A 40 6.94 -1.40 -10.91
N ALA A 41 5.66 -1.62 -11.23
CA ALA A 41 5.14 -1.47 -12.59
C ALA A 41 3.62 -1.27 -12.62
N ILE A 42 3.13 -0.81 -13.77
CA ILE A 42 1.71 -0.67 -14.08
C ILE A 42 1.40 -1.54 -15.31
N VAL A 43 0.33 -2.32 -15.23
CA VAL A 43 -0.24 -3.05 -16.37
C VAL A 43 -1.47 -2.27 -16.83
N ALA A 44 -1.42 -1.70 -18.04
CA ALA A 44 -2.50 -0.95 -18.64
C ALA A 44 -2.67 -1.44 -20.10
N PRO A 45 -3.51 -2.46 -20.34
CA PRO A 45 -3.59 -3.14 -21.64
C PRO A 45 -3.91 -2.21 -22.82
N THR A 46 -4.67 -1.14 -22.58
CA THR A 46 -5.09 -0.16 -23.58
C THR A 46 -4.14 1.03 -23.71
N SER A 47 -3.11 1.14 -22.86
CA SER A 47 -2.19 2.27 -22.88
C SER A 47 -1.14 2.13 -23.98
N SER A 48 -0.83 3.24 -24.63
CA SER A 48 0.33 3.38 -25.54
C SER A 48 1.58 3.92 -24.82
N ASN A 49 1.44 4.41 -23.58
CA ASN A 49 2.55 4.95 -22.80
C ASN A 49 3.51 3.84 -22.39
N LYS A 50 4.82 4.10 -22.45
CA LYS A 50 5.87 3.17 -21.94
C LYS A 50 6.14 3.36 -20.45
N PHE A 51 5.82 4.52 -19.91
CA PHE A 51 5.97 4.87 -18.51
C PHE A 51 4.96 5.95 -18.12
N GLU A 52 4.71 6.07 -16.83
CA GLU A 52 3.94 7.15 -16.22
C GLU A 52 4.81 7.88 -15.19
N LYS A 53 4.63 9.20 -15.07
CA LYS A 53 5.37 10.03 -14.13
C LYS A 53 4.63 10.12 -12.81
N PHE A 54 5.37 10.00 -11.71
CA PHE A 54 4.88 10.16 -10.34
C PHE A 54 5.89 10.93 -9.51
N PHE A 55 5.47 11.40 -8.33
CA PHE A 55 6.38 11.98 -7.35
C PHE A 55 6.89 10.93 -6.37
N TYR A 56 8.16 11.03 -5.99
CA TYR A 56 8.74 10.40 -4.81
C TYR A 56 9.37 11.50 -3.95
N GLY A 57 8.63 11.95 -2.93
CA GLY A 57 9.01 13.15 -2.19
C GLY A 57 8.94 14.41 -3.05
N PRO A 58 10.04 15.17 -3.21
CA PRO A 58 10.12 16.33 -4.11
C PRO A 58 10.43 15.98 -5.58
N ASP A 59 10.91 14.76 -5.85
CA ASP A 59 11.42 14.37 -7.17
C ASP A 59 10.37 13.66 -8.02
N GLU A 60 10.53 13.73 -9.35
CA GLU A 60 9.73 12.92 -10.29
C GLU A 60 10.45 11.61 -10.59
N ILE A 61 9.70 10.51 -10.52
CA ILE A 61 10.13 9.18 -10.94
C ILE A 61 9.25 8.68 -12.09
N MET A 62 9.79 7.77 -12.90
CA MET A 62 9.06 7.10 -13.96
C MET A 62 8.75 5.66 -13.54
N VAL A 63 7.47 5.30 -13.57
CA VAL A 63 7.01 3.92 -13.35
C VAL A 63 6.70 3.28 -14.71
N PRO A 64 7.31 2.14 -15.07
CA PRO A 64 7.11 1.52 -16.37
C PRO A 64 5.67 0.99 -16.53
N VAL A 65 5.16 1.09 -17.75
CA VAL A 65 3.82 0.64 -18.14
C VAL A 65 3.93 -0.49 -19.15
N TYR A 66 3.21 -1.57 -18.89
CA TYR A 66 3.15 -2.79 -19.70
C TYR A 66 1.73 -3.04 -20.19
N ARG A 67 1.61 -3.76 -21.31
CA ARG A 67 0.30 -4.16 -21.85
C ARG A 67 -0.24 -5.45 -21.23
N SER A 68 0.63 -6.32 -20.75
CA SER A 68 0.26 -7.59 -20.12
C SER A 68 0.92 -7.76 -18.75
N THR A 69 0.30 -8.56 -17.90
CA THR A 69 0.88 -8.92 -16.60
C THR A 69 2.15 -9.76 -16.80
N ALA A 70 2.15 -10.64 -17.80
CA ALA A 70 3.32 -11.46 -18.19
C ALA A 70 4.57 -10.61 -18.49
N ASP A 71 4.43 -9.55 -19.29
CA ASP A 71 5.56 -8.67 -19.64
C ASP A 71 6.09 -7.92 -18.40
N ALA A 72 5.18 -7.46 -17.53
CA ALA A 72 5.55 -6.75 -16.32
C ALA A 72 6.34 -7.67 -15.37
N ILE A 73 5.86 -8.89 -15.13
CA ILE A 73 6.53 -9.81 -14.21
C ILE A 73 7.90 -10.26 -14.74
N ALA A 74 8.05 -10.42 -16.07
CA ALA A 74 9.32 -10.78 -16.69
C ALA A 74 10.42 -9.72 -16.47
N LYS A 75 10.04 -8.44 -16.31
CA LYS A 75 10.97 -7.33 -16.00
C LYS A 75 11.08 -7.02 -14.52
N HIS A 76 10.12 -7.50 -13.71
CA HIS A 76 10.02 -7.21 -12.28
C HIS A 76 9.82 -8.50 -11.47
N PRO A 77 10.80 -9.43 -11.46
CA PRO A 77 10.65 -10.75 -10.81
C PRO A 77 10.48 -10.66 -9.28
N ASN A 78 10.89 -9.55 -8.66
CA ASN A 78 10.77 -9.32 -7.23
C ASN A 78 9.40 -8.74 -6.81
N ALA A 79 8.53 -8.41 -7.76
CA ALA A 79 7.19 -7.90 -7.45
C ALA A 79 6.24 -9.08 -7.21
N ASP A 80 5.98 -9.33 -5.93
CA ASP A 80 5.24 -10.50 -5.43
C ASP A 80 3.81 -10.16 -4.98
N VAL A 81 3.40 -8.89 -5.14
CA VAL A 81 2.04 -8.40 -4.87
C VAL A 81 1.39 -7.89 -6.15
N LEU A 82 0.15 -8.29 -6.41
CA LEU A 82 -0.69 -7.71 -7.47
C LEU A 82 -1.81 -6.87 -6.86
N LEU A 83 -1.93 -5.61 -7.29
CA LEU A 83 -3.01 -4.72 -6.92
C LEU A 83 -3.99 -4.59 -8.08
N ASN A 84 -5.08 -5.36 -8.01
CA ASN A 84 -6.05 -5.49 -9.08
C ASN A 84 -7.11 -4.38 -8.99
N PHE A 85 -6.94 -3.33 -9.81
CA PHE A 85 -7.88 -2.22 -10.02
C PHE A 85 -8.76 -2.42 -11.28
N ALA A 86 -8.96 -3.67 -11.69
CA ALA A 86 -9.94 -4.00 -12.71
C ALA A 86 -11.37 -3.69 -12.24
N SER A 87 -12.28 -3.48 -13.19
CA SER A 87 -13.72 -3.42 -12.88
C SER A 87 -14.24 -4.79 -12.44
N PHE A 88 -15.37 -4.85 -11.75
CA PHE A 88 -15.99 -6.13 -11.34
C PHE A 88 -16.24 -7.09 -12.50
N ARG A 89 -16.39 -6.57 -13.73
CA ARG A 89 -16.61 -7.34 -14.96
C ARG A 89 -15.37 -8.12 -15.41
N THR A 90 -14.17 -7.67 -15.04
CA THR A 90 -12.90 -8.21 -15.54
C THR A 90 -11.96 -8.64 -14.41
N ALA A 91 -12.24 -8.27 -13.16
CA ALA A 91 -11.38 -8.58 -12.01
C ALA A 91 -11.18 -10.08 -11.79
N TYR A 92 -12.19 -10.91 -12.10
CA TYR A 92 -12.06 -12.36 -12.06
C TYR A 92 -11.00 -12.86 -13.05
N ASP A 93 -11.13 -12.51 -14.33
CA ASP A 93 -10.22 -12.99 -15.38
C ASP A 93 -8.78 -12.54 -15.14
N VAL A 94 -8.59 -11.27 -14.73
CA VAL A 94 -7.28 -10.72 -14.36
C VAL A 94 -6.66 -11.50 -13.20
N THR A 95 -7.46 -11.89 -12.21
CA THR A 95 -6.95 -12.65 -11.06
C THR A 95 -6.60 -14.08 -11.45
N MET A 96 -7.42 -14.72 -12.28
CA MET A 96 -7.15 -16.08 -12.76
C MET A 96 -5.87 -16.13 -13.63
N GLU A 97 -5.68 -15.15 -14.52
CA GLU A 97 -4.43 -15.00 -15.30
C GLU A 97 -3.23 -14.82 -14.36
N ALA A 98 -3.35 -13.95 -13.35
CA ALA A 98 -2.28 -13.71 -12.38
C ALA A 98 -1.89 -14.95 -11.58
N LEU A 99 -2.86 -15.80 -11.25
CA LEU A 99 -2.65 -17.08 -10.56
C LEU A 99 -1.87 -18.06 -11.45
N ASP A 100 -2.17 -18.13 -12.75
CA ASP A 100 -1.45 -18.99 -13.69
C ASP A 100 0.03 -18.58 -13.88
N LEU A 101 0.35 -17.30 -13.68
CA LEU A 101 1.72 -16.78 -13.75
C LEU A 101 2.61 -17.16 -12.56
N LYS A 102 2.02 -17.61 -11.43
CA LYS A 102 2.72 -18.14 -10.24
C LYS A 102 3.80 -17.24 -9.62
N GLN A 103 3.76 -15.94 -9.87
CA GLN A 103 4.69 -14.98 -9.24
C GLN A 103 4.13 -14.35 -7.96
N PHE A 104 2.82 -14.17 -7.87
CA PHE A 104 2.21 -13.39 -6.79
C PHE A 104 1.90 -14.25 -5.56
N ARG A 105 2.35 -13.81 -4.39
CA ARG A 105 1.94 -14.38 -3.11
C ARG A 105 0.70 -13.71 -2.53
N VAL A 106 0.46 -12.44 -2.89
CA VAL A 106 -0.71 -11.67 -2.46
C VAL A 106 -1.35 -10.99 -3.67
N ILE A 107 -2.68 -11.09 -3.78
CA ILE A 107 -3.48 -10.36 -4.77
C ILE A 107 -4.55 -9.56 -4.02
N MET A 108 -4.56 -8.24 -4.17
CA MET A 108 -5.65 -7.41 -3.66
C MET A 108 -6.66 -7.15 -4.78
N ILE A 109 -7.94 -7.30 -4.49
CA ILE A 109 -9.03 -7.08 -5.45
C ILE A 109 -9.95 -5.98 -4.91
N THR A 110 -9.88 -4.79 -5.50
CA THR A 110 -10.68 -3.65 -5.01
C THR A 110 -12.12 -3.68 -5.49
N ALA A 111 -12.39 -4.35 -6.62
CA ALA A 111 -13.68 -4.34 -7.27
C ALA A 111 -14.78 -4.86 -6.34
N GLU A 112 -15.87 -4.09 -6.25
CA GLU A 112 -17.10 -4.47 -5.56
C GLU A 112 -18.12 -4.98 -6.58
N GLY A 113 -18.89 -6.01 -6.21
CA GLY A 113 -19.92 -6.58 -7.08
C GLY A 113 -19.44 -7.71 -8.01
N ILE A 114 -18.35 -8.40 -7.66
CA ILE A 114 -17.98 -9.64 -8.36
C ILE A 114 -19.04 -10.70 -8.03
N PRO A 115 -19.62 -11.42 -9.02
CA PRO A 115 -20.58 -12.47 -8.76
C PRO A 115 -20.05 -13.54 -7.78
N GLU A 116 -20.84 -13.91 -6.78
CA GLU A 116 -20.44 -14.82 -5.69
C GLU A 116 -19.87 -16.16 -6.19
N ARG A 117 -20.42 -16.70 -7.29
CA ARG A 117 -19.92 -17.93 -7.90
C ARG A 117 -18.48 -17.78 -8.38
N LEU A 118 -18.15 -16.67 -9.04
CA LEU A 118 -16.81 -16.38 -9.54
C LEU A 118 -15.84 -16.16 -8.38
N ALA A 119 -16.25 -15.42 -7.35
CA ALA A 119 -15.46 -15.24 -6.14
C ALA A 119 -15.11 -16.59 -5.49
N ARG A 120 -16.06 -17.51 -5.33
CA ARG A 120 -15.79 -18.86 -4.76
C ARG A 120 -14.80 -19.67 -5.60
N ILE A 121 -14.94 -19.65 -6.93
CA ILE A 121 -14.03 -20.39 -7.84
C ILE A 121 -12.60 -19.84 -7.71
N MET A 122 -12.46 -18.52 -7.80
CA MET A 122 -11.19 -17.81 -7.67
C MET A 122 -10.53 -18.04 -6.32
N ASN A 123 -11.28 -17.92 -5.22
CA ASN A 123 -10.76 -18.12 -3.86
C ASN A 123 -10.30 -19.57 -3.64
N ASN A 124 -11.04 -20.55 -4.17
CA ASN A 124 -10.65 -21.96 -4.10
C ASN A 124 -9.36 -22.23 -4.89
N ARG A 125 -9.20 -21.63 -6.07
CA ARG A 125 -7.96 -21.73 -6.86
C ARG A 125 -6.79 -21.13 -6.09
N ALA A 126 -6.92 -19.90 -5.60
CA ALA A 126 -5.86 -19.21 -4.86
C ALA A 126 -5.41 -19.98 -3.62
N ARG A 127 -6.34 -20.59 -2.86
CA ARG A 127 -6.00 -21.45 -1.71
C ARG A 127 -5.17 -22.67 -2.10
N LYS A 128 -5.49 -23.32 -3.23
CA LYS A 128 -4.71 -24.48 -3.73
C LYS A 128 -3.29 -24.08 -4.14
N GLU A 129 -3.10 -22.84 -4.55
CA GLU A 129 -1.80 -22.30 -4.98
C GLU A 129 -1.08 -21.50 -3.89
N ASN A 130 -1.62 -21.51 -2.65
CA ASN A 130 -1.07 -20.78 -1.51
C ASN A 130 -0.92 -19.27 -1.75
N VAL A 131 -1.85 -18.68 -2.51
CA VAL A 131 -1.92 -17.24 -2.78
C VAL A 131 -2.97 -16.59 -1.88
N THR A 132 -2.59 -15.53 -1.19
CA THR A 132 -3.51 -14.76 -0.33
C THR A 132 -4.29 -13.75 -1.16
N ILE A 133 -5.61 -13.88 -1.24
CA ILE A 133 -6.48 -12.87 -1.86
C ILE A 133 -7.08 -11.97 -0.78
N ILE A 134 -6.78 -10.66 -0.83
CA ILE A 134 -7.39 -9.65 0.03
C ILE A 134 -8.53 -8.98 -0.75
N GLY A 135 -9.77 -9.09 -0.26
CA GLY A 135 -10.97 -8.72 -1.00
C GLY A 135 -11.74 -9.93 -1.53
N PRO A 136 -12.68 -9.78 -2.48
CA PRO A 136 -13.01 -8.55 -3.20
C PRO A 136 -13.69 -7.48 -2.33
N ALA A 137 -14.06 -6.34 -2.93
CA ALA A 137 -14.70 -5.22 -2.24
C ALA A 137 -13.91 -4.72 -1.02
N THR A 138 -12.60 -4.50 -1.21
CA THR A 138 -11.70 -4.03 -0.14
C THR A 138 -10.92 -2.77 -0.50
N VAL A 139 -10.52 -2.03 0.54
CA VAL A 139 -9.49 -0.97 0.47
C VAL A 139 -8.07 -1.51 0.59
N GLY A 140 -7.90 -2.76 1.06
CA GLY A 140 -6.63 -3.48 1.11
C GLY A 140 -6.12 -3.77 2.52
N ALA A 141 -4.80 -3.69 2.68
CA ALA A 141 -4.07 -4.01 3.91
C ALA A 141 -2.82 -3.11 4.06
N ILE A 142 -2.31 -2.99 5.27
CA ILE A 142 -1.12 -2.18 5.60
C ILE A 142 -0.27 -2.88 6.65
N SER A 143 1.04 -2.86 6.44
CA SER A 143 2.04 -3.11 7.48
C SER A 143 2.74 -1.78 7.75
N PRO A 144 2.36 -1.04 8.81
CA PRO A 144 2.91 0.28 9.10
C PRO A 144 4.44 0.31 9.17
N GLY A 145 5.06 1.31 8.55
CA GLY A 145 6.51 1.41 8.40
C GLY A 145 7.11 0.45 7.35
N ALA A 146 6.29 -0.31 6.63
CA ALA A 146 6.76 -1.26 5.63
C ALA A 146 6.08 -1.10 4.27
N PHE A 147 4.77 -1.29 4.17
CA PHE A 147 4.05 -1.29 2.91
C PHE A 147 2.57 -1.02 3.15
N LYS A 148 1.94 -0.23 2.28
CA LYS A 148 0.48 -0.06 2.28
C LYS A 148 -0.09 -0.44 0.92
N VAL A 149 -1.26 -1.08 0.93
CA VAL A 149 -2.00 -1.38 -0.29
C VAL A 149 -2.84 -0.16 -0.68
N ALA A 150 -2.42 0.52 -1.74
CA ALA A 150 -3.17 1.55 -2.44
C ALA A 150 -3.73 2.67 -1.54
N ASN A 151 -5.04 2.64 -1.28
CA ASN A 151 -5.78 3.75 -0.66
C ASN A 151 -5.97 3.59 0.86
N ILE A 152 -5.59 2.45 1.44
CA ILE A 152 -5.73 2.22 2.87
C ILE A 152 -4.96 3.27 3.69
N GLY A 153 -5.56 3.73 4.78
CA GLY A 153 -5.01 4.82 5.59
C GLY A 153 -5.15 6.21 4.97
N GLY A 154 -5.67 6.34 3.74
CA GLY A 154 -6.06 7.61 3.15
C GLY A 154 -4.89 8.55 2.82
N THR A 155 -5.08 9.83 3.17
CA THR A 155 -4.09 10.91 2.95
C THR A 155 -2.87 10.73 3.85
N ILE A 156 -1.75 11.35 3.48
CA ILE A 156 -0.55 11.34 4.31
C ILE A 156 -0.78 11.99 5.68
N GLU A 157 -1.61 13.03 5.73
CA GLU A 157 -2.02 13.63 7.00
C GLU A 157 -2.70 12.60 7.92
N ASN A 158 -3.61 11.80 7.38
CA ASN A 158 -4.26 10.73 8.15
C ASN A 158 -3.28 9.63 8.55
N ILE A 159 -2.37 9.24 7.65
CA ILE A 159 -1.31 8.25 7.95
C ILE A 159 -0.47 8.69 9.15
N VAL A 160 -0.07 9.97 9.21
CA VAL A 160 0.74 10.50 10.30
C VAL A 160 -0.09 10.61 11.59
N LYS A 161 -1.28 11.23 11.52
CA LYS A 161 -2.19 11.39 12.68
C LYS A 161 -2.57 10.04 13.31
N SER A 162 -2.81 9.02 12.48
CA SER A 162 -3.17 7.66 12.93
C SER A 162 -1.95 6.77 13.21
N LYS A 163 -0.73 7.32 13.25
CA LYS A 163 0.54 6.59 13.51
C LYS A 163 0.79 5.40 12.55
N LEU A 164 0.26 5.42 11.34
CA LEU A 164 0.41 4.35 10.33
C LEU A 164 1.76 4.39 9.57
N HIS A 165 2.61 5.37 9.89
CA HIS A 165 3.95 5.51 9.32
C HIS A 165 5.00 4.63 10.04
N ARG A 166 4.66 4.05 11.19
CA ARG A 166 5.55 3.17 11.98
C ARG A 166 4.75 2.03 12.63
N PRO A 167 5.34 0.85 12.88
CA PRO A 167 4.63 -0.27 13.48
C PRO A 167 4.30 -0.01 14.95
N GLY A 168 3.04 -0.25 15.34
CA GLY A 168 2.63 -0.39 16.75
C GLY A 168 2.56 -1.86 17.17
N SER A 169 1.64 -2.21 18.06
CA SER A 169 1.47 -3.58 18.58
C SER A 169 0.15 -4.27 18.21
N CYS A 170 -0.81 -3.54 17.61
CA CYS A 170 -2.13 -4.09 17.29
C CYS A 170 -2.18 -4.80 15.92
N GLY A 171 -2.67 -6.04 15.89
CA GLY A 171 -3.13 -6.69 14.66
C GLY A 171 -4.61 -6.36 14.39
N LEU A 172 -4.94 -5.66 13.31
CA LEU A 172 -6.32 -5.24 13.01
C LEU A 172 -6.89 -6.03 11.81
N VAL A 173 -8.06 -6.66 11.98
CA VAL A 173 -8.82 -7.27 10.89
C VAL A 173 -10.26 -6.79 10.91
N THR A 174 -10.76 -6.28 9.79
CA THR A 174 -12.13 -5.74 9.65
C THR A 174 -12.76 -6.11 8.31
N ARG A 175 -14.09 -6.15 8.22
CA ARG A 175 -14.82 -6.22 6.95
C ARG A 175 -14.77 -4.89 6.18
N SER A 176 -15.14 -3.80 6.86
CA SER A 176 -15.31 -2.48 6.24
C SER A 176 -13.98 -1.75 6.05
N GLY A 177 -13.71 -1.32 4.82
CA GLY A 177 -12.57 -0.44 4.54
C GLY A 177 -12.71 0.97 5.11
N GLY A 178 -13.94 1.50 5.21
CA GLY A 178 -14.19 2.79 5.85
C GLY A 178 -13.88 2.75 7.35
N LEU A 179 -14.39 1.73 8.04
CA LEU A 179 -14.12 1.54 9.47
C LEU A 179 -12.67 1.15 9.75
N PHE A 180 -11.91 0.64 8.77
CA PHE A 180 -10.47 0.46 8.94
C PHE A 180 -9.78 1.78 9.35
N ASN A 181 -10.08 2.88 8.63
CA ASN A 181 -9.47 4.17 8.92
C ASN A 181 -9.93 4.72 10.28
N GLU A 182 -11.19 4.52 10.64
CA GLU A 182 -11.72 4.92 11.96
C GLU A 182 -11.04 4.13 13.09
N LEU A 183 -10.89 2.81 12.92
CA LEU A 183 -10.19 1.97 13.89
C LEU A 183 -8.71 2.36 14.00
N ALA A 184 -8.04 2.70 12.89
CA ALA A 184 -6.67 3.20 12.94
C ALA A 184 -6.57 4.48 13.79
N ASN A 185 -7.51 5.40 13.63
CA ASN A 185 -7.61 6.59 14.47
C ASN A 185 -7.85 6.24 15.96
N ILE A 186 -8.88 5.44 16.26
CA ILE A 186 -9.21 5.01 17.63
C ILE A 186 -8.01 4.31 18.30
N ILE A 187 -7.36 3.37 17.61
CA ILE A 187 -6.18 2.65 18.13
C ILE A 187 -5.04 3.63 18.39
N SER A 188 -4.76 4.55 17.48
CA SER A 188 -3.65 5.50 17.64
C SER A 188 -3.79 6.45 18.84
N LEU A 189 -5.03 6.75 19.23
CA LEU A 189 -5.38 7.61 20.36
C LEU A 189 -5.36 6.87 21.70
N ASN A 190 -5.64 5.56 21.68
CA ASN A 190 -5.84 4.76 22.91
C ASN A 190 -4.71 3.75 23.17
N ALA A 191 -3.81 3.55 22.21
CA ALA A 191 -2.68 2.62 22.24
C ALA A 191 -1.50 3.10 21.37
N ASP A 192 -0.53 2.22 21.07
CA ASP A 192 0.72 2.54 20.35
C ASP A 192 0.60 2.53 18.82
N GLY A 193 -0.46 1.92 18.27
CA GLY A 193 -0.76 1.89 16.84
C GLY A 193 -0.94 0.47 16.28
N ILE A 194 -1.04 0.39 14.96
CA ILE A 194 -1.22 -0.88 14.24
C ILE A 194 0.15 -1.47 13.89
N ALA A 195 0.37 -2.75 14.23
CA ALA A 195 1.49 -3.55 13.74
C ALA A 195 1.20 -4.09 12.33
N GLU A 196 -0.04 -4.49 12.11
CA GLU A 196 -0.51 -4.97 10.80
C GLU A 196 -2.03 -4.88 10.70
N GLY A 197 -2.55 -4.42 9.57
CA GLY A 197 -3.97 -4.13 9.38
C GLY A 197 -4.50 -4.67 8.06
N VAL A 198 -5.69 -5.29 8.08
CA VAL A 198 -6.35 -5.85 6.88
C VAL A 198 -7.84 -5.53 6.90
N ALA A 199 -8.33 -4.96 5.80
CA ALA A 199 -9.75 -5.00 5.46
C ALA A 199 -10.00 -6.20 4.55
N ILE A 200 -10.75 -7.21 5.00
CA ILE A 200 -10.96 -8.45 4.23
C ILE A 200 -11.95 -8.26 3.08
N GLY A 201 -12.85 -7.27 3.19
CA GLY A 201 -13.84 -6.91 2.19
C GLY A 201 -15.29 -7.20 2.60
N GLY A 202 -16.23 -6.50 1.97
CA GLY A 202 -17.66 -6.56 2.26
C GLY A 202 -18.43 -7.70 1.57
N ASP A 203 -17.79 -8.40 0.63
CA ASP A 203 -18.44 -9.47 -0.12
C ASP A 203 -18.74 -10.69 0.76
N ARG A 204 -19.77 -11.47 0.40
CA ARG A 204 -20.15 -12.68 1.14
C ARG A 204 -19.01 -13.72 1.18
N TYR A 205 -18.28 -13.86 0.07
CA TYR A 205 -17.16 -14.81 -0.08
C TYR A 205 -15.86 -14.07 -0.41
N VAL A 206 -15.20 -13.56 0.63
CA VAL A 206 -13.87 -12.98 0.53
C VAL A 206 -12.79 -14.05 0.35
N GLY A 207 -11.67 -13.68 -0.25
CA GLY A 207 -10.52 -14.53 -0.54
C GLY A 207 -9.88 -15.10 0.72
N SER A 208 -9.48 -14.21 1.62
CA SER A 208 -8.99 -14.52 2.95
C SER A 208 -9.96 -13.99 4.02
N VAL A 209 -10.21 -14.80 5.03
CA VAL A 209 -11.20 -14.53 6.08
C VAL A 209 -10.51 -14.13 7.40
N PHE A 210 -11.30 -13.76 8.42
CA PHE A 210 -10.77 -13.35 9.73
C PHE A 210 -9.73 -14.31 10.29
N ILE A 211 -10.05 -15.61 10.32
CA ILE A 211 -9.17 -16.62 10.91
C ILE A 211 -7.83 -16.74 10.16
N ASP A 212 -7.81 -16.57 8.84
CA ASP A 212 -6.59 -16.65 8.03
C ASP A 212 -5.59 -15.56 8.47
N HIS A 213 -6.07 -14.34 8.71
CA HIS A 213 -5.21 -13.23 9.15
C HIS A 213 -4.85 -13.31 10.64
N LEU A 214 -5.80 -13.67 11.51
CA LEU A 214 -5.54 -13.75 12.95
C LEU A 214 -4.53 -14.87 13.29
N LEU A 215 -4.58 -16.03 12.62
CA LEU A 215 -3.57 -17.08 12.81
C LEU A 215 -2.17 -16.64 12.36
N ARG A 216 -2.09 -15.79 11.32
CA ARG A 216 -0.82 -15.23 10.87
C ARG A 216 -0.31 -14.15 11.82
N MET A 217 -1.21 -13.31 12.34
CA MET A 217 -0.91 -12.30 13.36
C MET A 217 -0.50 -12.92 14.70
N GLU A 218 -1.07 -14.07 15.07
CA GLU A 218 -0.63 -14.87 16.21
C GLU A 218 0.86 -15.24 16.09
N LYS A 219 1.30 -15.59 14.88
CA LYS A 219 2.71 -15.91 14.59
C LYS A 219 3.61 -14.69 14.34
N ASN A 220 3.04 -13.49 14.21
CA ASN A 220 3.80 -12.26 13.99
C ASN A 220 4.29 -11.72 15.36
N PRO A 221 5.60 -11.66 15.60
CA PRO A 221 6.14 -11.19 16.89
C PRO A 221 5.83 -9.72 17.17
N ASP A 222 5.55 -8.89 16.17
CA ASP A 222 5.23 -7.47 16.38
C ASP A 222 3.80 -7.28 16.89
N VAL A 223 2.90 -8.21 16.56
CA VAL A 223 1.52 -8.20 17.05
C VAL A 223 1.49 -8.72 18.48
N LYS A 224 0.99 -7.92 19.43
CA LYS A 224 0.86 -8.31 20.85
C LYS A 224 -0.60 -8.54 21.27
N TYR A 225 -1.52 -7.90 20.58
CA TYR A 225 -2.96 -8.10 20.72
C TYR A 225 -3.64 -7.86 19.38
N MET A 226 -4.86 -8.35 19.23
CA MET A 226 -5.60 -8.29 17.98
C MET A 226 -6.96 -7.63 18.17
N ILE A 227 -7.44 -6.95 17.13
CA ILE A 227 -8.78 -6.39 17.04
C ILE A 227 -9.48 -7.02 15.84
N LEU A 228 -10.66 -7.58 16.08
CA LEU A 228 -11.58 -8.06 15.06
C LEU A 228 -12.82 -7.16 15.03
N LEU A 229 -13.07 -6.50 13.91
CA LEU A 229 -14.36 -5.83 13.67
C LEU A 229 -15.19 -6.65 12.68
N GLY A 230 -16.12 -7.43 13.25
CA GLY A 230 -17.07 -8.27 12.54
C GLY A 230 -18.32 -7.52 12.13
N GLU A 231 -19.24 -8.23 11.48
CA GLU A 231 -20.50 -7.68 10.99
C GLU A 231 -21.62 -8.72 11.13
N VAL A 232 -22.87 -8.25 11.09
CA VAL A 232 -24.04 -9.12 10.91
C VAL A 232 -23.93 -9.93 9.62
N GLY A 233 -24.44 -11.17 9.61
CA GLY A 233 -24.41 -12.05 8.44
C GLY A 233 -23.23 -13.01 8.41
N GLY A 234 -23.45 -14.25 7.99
CA GLY A 234 -22.43 -15.30 7.96
C GLY A 234 -21.94 -15.75 9.35
N VAL A 235 -20.94 -16.62 9.37
CA VAL A 235 -20.48 -17.33 10.59
C VAL A 235 -18.95 -17.35 10.74
N GLU A 236 -18.24 -16.45 10.04
CA GLU A 236 -16.77 -16.46 10.00
C GLU A 236 -16.13 -16.20 11.37
N GLU A 237 -16.76 -15.37 12.21
CA GLU A 237 -16.29 -15.05 13.56
C GLU A 237 -16.28 -16.30 14.47
N TYR A 238 -17.17 -17.28 14.23
CA TYR A 238 -17.16 -18.52 15.01
C TYR A 238 -15.90 -19.36 14.80
N LYS A 239 -15.25 -19.28 13.62
CA LYS A 239 -13.96 -19.95 13.41
C LYS A 239 -12.86 -19.36 14.30
N VAL A 240 -12.96 -18.07 14.62
CA VAL A 240 -12.04 -17.40 15.56
C VAL A 240 -12.33 -17.85 16.99
N ILE A 241 -13.60 -17.93 17.36
CA ILE A 241 -14.06 -18.49 18.64
C ILE A 241 -13.50 -19.91 18.84
N ASP A 242 -13.64 -20.77 17.84
CA ASP A 242 -13.16 -22.15 17.89
C ASP A 242 -11.64 -22.18 18.03
N ALA A 243 -10.90 -21.35 17.29
CA ALA A 243 -9.44 -21.26 17.40
C ALA A 243 -8.95 -20.76 18.77
N VAL A 244 -9.69 -19.87 19.43
CA VAL A 244 -9.40 -19.44 20.81
C VAL A 244 -9.64 -20.59 21.78
N LYS A 245 -10.79 -21.29 21.68
CA LYS A 245 -11.13 -22.43 22.53
C LYS A 245 -10.14 -23.59 22.38
N GLU A 246 -9.62 -23.81 21.18
CA GLU A 246 -8.61 -24.82 20.87
C GLU A 246 -7.18 -24.40 21.28
N GLY A 247 -6.99 -23.18 21.79
CA GLY A 247 -5.67 -22.67 22.18
C GLY A 247 -4.74 -22.35 20.99
N LYS A 248 -5.28 -22.26 19.77
CA LYS A 248 -4.52 -21.88 18.56
C LYS A 248 -4.25 -20.39 18.48
N ILE A 249 -5.08 -19.58 19.14
CA ILE A 249 -4.84 -18.14 19.34
C ILE A 249 -4.77 -17.87 20.83
N THR A 250 -3.62 -17.39 21.28
CA THR A 250 -3.34 -17.14 22.70
C THR A 250 -3.18 -15.66 23.02
N LYS A 251 -2.86 -14.82 22.02
CA LYS A 251 -2.81 -13.36 22.21
C LYS A 251 -4.22 -12.80 22.47
N PRO A 252 -4.34 -11.74 23.29
CA PRO A 252 -5.62 -11.08 23.54
C PRO A 252 -6.31 -10.64 22.26
N ILE A 253 -7.60 -10.96 22.12
CA ILE A 253 -8.45 -10.47 21.04
C ILE A 253 -9.50 -9.53 21.64
N ILE A 254 -9.63 -8.34 21.07
CA ILE A 254 -10.78 -7.45 21.26
C ILE A 254 -11.67 -7.59 20.03
N ALA A 255 -12.95 -7.88 20.22
CA ALA A 255 -13.86 -8.07 19.09
C ALA A 255 -15.21 -7.39 19.26
N TRP A 256 -15.74 -6.89 18.17
CA TRP A 256 -17.10 -6.34 18.10
C TRP A 256 -17.71 -6.62 16.73
N CYS A 257 -18.90 -7.22 16.71
CA CYS A 257 -19.73 -7.34 15.51
C CYS A 257 -20.71 -6.18 15.46
N ILE A 258 -20.65 -5.40 14.38
CA ILE A 258 -21.62 -4.31 14.10
C ILE A 258 -22.92 -4.87 13.51
N GLY A 259 -23.99 -4.07 13.51
CA GLY A 259 -25.30 -4.47 12.99
C GLY A 259 -26.28 -4.96 14.06
N THR A 260 -26.04 -4.64 15.34
CA THR A 260 -26.94 -4.97 16.47
C THR A 260 -28.35 -4.38 16.31
N ILE A 261 -28.48 -3.26 15.57
CA ILE A 261 -29.77 -2.63 15.25
C ILE A 261 -30.71 -3.56 14.48
N ALA A 262 -30.18 -4.56 13.75
CA ALA A 262 -30.97 -5.45 12.90
C ALA A 262 -32.11 -6.17 13.65
N LYS A 263 -31.94 -6.43 14.94
CA LYS A 263 -32.96 -7.07 15.79
C LYS A 263 -34.20 -6.21 16.02
N HIS A 264 -34.07 -4.90 15.86
CA HIS A 264 -35.16 -3.95 16.07
C HIS A 264 -36.00 -3.75 14.80
N PHE A 265 -35.56 -4.30 13.67
CA PHE A 265 -36.34 -4.30 12.45
C PHE A 265 -37.29 -5.49 12.41
N SER A 266 -38.50 -5.25 11.93
CA SER A 266 -39.56 -6.26 11.80
C SER A 266 -39.40 -7.19 10.59
N SER A 267 -38.47 -6.89 9.69
CA SER A 267 -38.17 -7.66 8.48
C SER A 267 -36.67 -7.85 8.31
N GLY A 268 -36.27 -8.87 7.54
CA GLY A 268 -34.86 -9.09 7.21
C GLY A 268 -34.32 -7.91 6.40
N VAL A 269 -33.28 -7.24 6.90
CA VAL A 269 -32.64 -6.10 6.25
C VAL A 269 -31.29 -6.53 5.67
N GLN A 270 -31.11 -6.29 4.37
CA GLN A 270 -29.80 -6.33 3.73
C GLN A 270 -29.13 -4.95 3.91
N PHE A 271 -27.99 -4.92 4.61
CA PHE A 271 -27.17 -3.70 4.70
C PHE A 271 -26.27 -3.55 3.46
N GLY A 272 -25.55 -2.42 3.37
CA GLY A 272 -24.82 -2.02 2.16
C GLY A 272 -23.81 -3.05 1.65
N HIS A 273 -23.05 -3.69 2.54
CA HIS A 273 -22.16 -4.79 2.14
C HIS A 273 -22.96 -6.03 1.71
N ALA A 274 -22.56 -6.68 0.62
CA ALA A 274 -23.25 -7.86 0.10
C ALA A 274 -23.38 -8.99 1.15
N GLY A 275 -22.38 -9.17 2.02
CA GLY A 275 -22.41 -10.17 3.09
C GLY A 275 -23.26 -9.81 4.32
N ALA A 276 -23.72 -8.56 4.43
CA ALA A 276 -24.34 -8.02 5.64
C ALA A 276 -25.86 -8.28 5.72
N SER A 277 -26.21 -9.57 5.77
CA SER A 277 -27.57 -10.04 5.94
C SER A 277 -27.59 -11.34 6.74
N ALA A 278 -28.39 -11.36 7.82
CA ALA A 278 -28.53 -12.52 8.68
C ALA A 278 -29.72 -13.38 8.23
N ASN A 279 -29.45 -14.62 7.87
CA ASN A 279 -30.47 -15.61 7.47
C ASN A 279 -30.87 -16.54 8.62
N ALA A 280 -30.16 -16.47 9.74
CA ALA A 280 -30.40 -17.26 10.93
C ALA A 280 -30.02 -16.49 12.20
N ALA A 281 -30.57 -16.86 13.35
CA ALA A 281 -30.26 -16.22 14.64
C ALA A 281 -28.76 -16.22 14.96
N ARG A 282 -28.05 -17.29 14.57
CA ARG A 282 -26.59 -17.43 14.74
C ARG A 282 -25.78 -16.39 13.96
N GLU A 283 -26.34 -15.86 12.86
CA GLU A 283 -25.69 -14.86 12.01
C GLU A 283 -25.91 -13.43 12.52
N THR A 284 -26.72 -13.23 13.57
CA THR A 284 -26.94 -11.91 14.16
C THR A 284 -25.69 -11.40 14.88
N ALA A 285 -25.46 -10.09 14.85
CA ALA A 285 -24.34 -9.46 15.53
C ALA A 285 -24.35 -9.74 17.05
N GLU A 286 -25.52 -9.76 17.67
CA GLU A 286 -25.65 -10.03 19.11
C GLU A 286 -25.26 -11.45 19.50
N ALA A 287 -25.73 -12.44 18.74
CA ALA A 287 -25.35 -13.85 18.98
C ALA A 287 -23.84 -14.03 18.85
N LYS A 288 -23.22 -13.40 17.85
CA LYS A 288 -21.77 -13.41 17.68
C LYS A 288 -21.04 -12.73 18.84
N ASN A 289 -21.49 -11.54 19.26
CA ASN A 289 -20.89 -10.81 20.38
C ASN A 289 -20.99 -11.59 21.70
N ALA A 290 -22.14 -12.22 21.97
CA ALA A 290 -22.31 -13.09 23.14
C ALA A 290 -21.38 -14.31 23.08
N ALA A 291 -21.33 -15.01 21.95
CA ALA A 291 -20.47 -16.18 21.77
C ALA A 291 -18.97 -15.85 21.87
N MET A 292 -18.54 -14.69 21.35
CA MET A 292 -17.16 -14.22 21.50
C MET A 292 -16.84 -13.94 22.97
N ARG A 293 -17.74 -13.28 23.70
CA ARG A 293 -17.58 -12.99 25.13
C ARG A 293 -17.46 -14.26 25.96
N GLU A 294 -18.32 -15.26 25.71
CA GLU A 294 -18.27 -16.56 26.38
C GLU A 294 -16.96 -17.33 26.14
N ALA A 295 -16.31 -17.08 25.00
CA ALA A 295 -15.03 -17.69 24.65
C ALA A 295 -13.80 -16.96 25.23
N GLY A 296 -14.01 -15.91 26.03
CA GLY A 296 -12.94 -15.15 26.66
C GLY A 296 -12.34 -14.04 25.79
N ILE A 297 -12.99 -13.70 24.67
CA ILE A 297 -12.62 -12.54 23.84
C ILE A 297 -13.13 -11.27 24.54
N TYR A 298 -12.34 -10.20 24.51
CA TYR A 298 -12.73 -8.90 25.05
C TYR A 298 -13.79 -8.26 24.13
N VAL A 299 -15.05 -8.25 24.57
CA VAL A 299 -16.18 -7.70 23.78
C VAL A 299 -16.78 -6.50 24.53
N PRO A 300 -16.68 -5.28 23.98
CA PRO A 300 -17.30 -4.10 24.60
C PRO A 300 -18.83 -4.21 24.60
N ASP A 301 -19.51 -3.34 25.36
CA ASP A 301 -20.98 -3.29 25.40
C ASP A 301 -21.56 -2.61 24.15
N SER A 302 -20.83 -1.63 23.61
CA SER A 302 -21.15 -0.97 22.35
C SER A 302 -19.87 -0.60 21.58
N PHE A 303 -20.02 -0.18 20.33
CA PHE A 303 -18.90 0.36 19.55
C PHE A 303 -18.23 1.57 20.22
N ASN A 304 -19.00 2.39 20.95
CA ASN A 304 -18.48 3.57 21.64
C ASN A 304 -17.57 3.23 22.82
N ASP A 305 -17.67 2.01 23.36
CA ASP A 305 -16.83 1.54 24.47
C ASP A 305 -15.55 0.86 23.98
N LEU A 306 -15.40 0.66 22.66
CA LEU A 306 -14.20 0.07 22.07
C LEU A 306 -12.90 0.81 22.44
N PRO A 307 -12.82 2.16 22.43
CA PRO A 307 -11.63 2.90 22.87
C PRO A 307 -11.17 2.52 24.28
N LYS A 308 -12.12 2.38 25.22
CA LYS A 308 -11.85 2.02 26.61
C LYS A 308 -11.23 0.62 26.70
N VAL A 309 -11.84 -0.37 26.06
CA VAL A 309 -11.35 -1.76 26.08
C VAL A 309 -9.96 -1.87 25.43
N ILE A 310 -9.71 -1.12 24.34
CA ILE A 310 -8.38 -1.04 23.72
C ILE A 310 -7.35 -0.53 24.72
N ASN A 311 -7.64 0.57 25.40
CA ASN A 311 -6.72 1.17 26.35
C ASN A 311 -6.42 0.25 27.55
N GLU A 312 -7.44 -0.45 28.07
CA GLU A 312 -7.32 -1.41 29.17
C GLU A 312 -6.39 -2.58 28.81
N VAL A 313 -6.61 -3.22 27.66
CA VAL A 313 -5.78 -4.34 27.18
C VAL A 313 -4.34 -3.87 26.91
N TYR A 314 -4.18 -2.73 26.23
CA TYR A 314 -2.87 -2.15 25.94
C TYR A 314 -2.08 -1.83 27.21
N THR A 315 -2.70 -1.13 28.17
CA THR A 315 -2.05 -0.74 29.42
C THR A 315 -1.65 -1.95 30.25
N LYS A 316 -2.49 -2.99 30.29
CA LYS A 316 -2.14 -4.26 30.94
C LYS A 316 -0.90 -4.89 30.30
N LEU A 317 -0.87 -5.04 28.97
CA LEU A 317 0.26 -5.62 28.25
C LEU A 317 1.55 -4.79 28.39
N LYS A 318 1.43 -3.46 28.49
CA LYS A 318 2.56 -2.57 28.74
C LYS A 318 3.10 -2.74 30.17
N LYS A 319 2.22 -2.86 31.17
CA LYS A 319 2.59 -3.12 32.58
C LYS A 319 3.26 -4.49 32.74
N ASP A 320 2.79 -5.49 32.00
CA ASP A 320 3.34 -6.85 31.99
C ASP A 320 4.67 -6.95 31.19
N GLY A 321 5.15 -5.84 30.60
CA GLY A 321 6.41 -5.77 29.84
C GLY A 321 6.35 -6.41 28.45
N VAL A 322 5.17 -6.81 27.98
CA VAL A 322 4.96 -7.42 26.66
C VAL A 322 5.09 -6.38 25.55
N ILE A 323 4.57 -5.17 25.79
CA ILE A 323 4.69 -4.01 24.91
C ILE A 323 5.76 -3.07 25.46
N LYS A 324 6.69 -2.65 24.60
CA LYS A 324 7.78 -1.74 24.91
C LYS A 324 7.47 -0.34 24.39
N GLU A 325 8.17 0.66 24.93
CA GLU A 325 8.10 2.02 24.38
C GLU A 325 8.62 2.05 22.94
N ILE A 326 7.95 2.83 22.08
CA ILE A 326 8.33 2.99 20.68
C ILE A 326 8.75 4.44 20.45
N GLU A 327 10.00 4.64 20.07
CA GLU A 327 10.49 5.94 19.67
C GLU A 327 9.77 6.43 18.40
N GLU A 328 9.33 7.68 18.39
CA GLU A 328 8.66 8.26 17.24
C GLU A 328 9.69 8.65 16.17
N PRO A 329 9.63 8.06 14.96
CA PRO A 329 10.60 8.37 13.93
C PRO A 329 10.35 9.77 13.33
N VAL A 330 11.41 10.39 12.81
CA VAL A 330 11.28 11.63 12.04
C VAL A 330 10.56 11.33 10.72
N VAL A 331 9.45 12.03 10.48
CA VAL A 331 8.66 11.89 9.26
C VAL A 331 9.03 13.01 8.28
N PRO A 332 9.56 12.70 7.08
CA PRO A 332 9.82 13.68 6.04
C PRO A 332 8.54 14.42 5.63
N SER A 333 8.66 15.72 5.34
CA SER A 333 7.55 16.52 4.83
C SER A 333 7.38 16.32 3.32
N ILE A 334 6.13 16.33 2.87
CA ILE A 334 5.77 16.32 1.45
C ILE A 334 5.45 17.75 1.00
N PRO A 335 6.06 18.26 -0.08
CA PRO A 335 5.74 19.58 -0.61
C PRO A 335 4.26 19.70 -1.01
N LYS A 336 3.56 20.74 -0.52
CA LYS A 336 2.14 20.99 -0.84
C LYS A 336 1.93 21.39 -2.31
N ASN A 337 2.90 22.05 -2.93
CA ASN A 337 2.83 22.54 -4.31
C ASN A 337 3.63 21.65 -5.26
N ARG A 338 3.19 20.41 -5.45
CA ARG A 338 3.72 19.54 -6.50
C ARG A 338 3.06 19.89 -7.83
N ARG A 339 3.78 20.58 -8.70
CA ARG A 339 3.36 20.77 -10.09
C ARG A 339 4.16 19.83 -10.99
N PRO A 340 3.51 19.04 -11.85
CA PRO A 340 4.23 18.21 -12.81
C PRO A 340 5.09 19.10 -13.69
N LYS A 341 6.36 18.74 -13.85
CA LYS A 341 7.28 19.42 -14.74
C LYS A 341 6.96 18.97 -16.16
N ASN A 342 6.34 19.85 -16.93
CA ASN A 342 6.00 19.60 -18.35
C ASN A 342 7.25 19.41 -19.22
N PHE A 343 8.39 19.93 -18.78
CA PHE A 343 9.67 19.85 -19.46
C PHE A 343 10.74 19.31 -18.51
N ILE A 344 11.58 18.42 -19.03
CA ILE A 344 12.76 17.92 -18.32
C ILE A 344 13.97 18.52 -19.04
N CYS A 345 14.69 19.42 -18.36
CA CYS A 345 16.01 19.87 -18.79
C CYS A 345 17.06 19.10 -17.97
N THR A 346 18.03 18.48 -18.65
CA THR A 346 19.14 17.77 -17.98
C THR A 346 20.51 18.36 -18.28
N ILE A 347 20.55 19.47 -19.03
CA ILE A 347 21.79 20.03 -19.60
C ILE A 347 22.15 21.40 -19.02
N SER A 348 21.19 22.13 -18.47
CA SER A 348 21.43 23.41 -17.82
C SER A 348 20.40 23.70 -16.74
N ASP A 349 20.78 24.54 -15.77
CA ASP A 349 19.89 25.05 -14.72
C ASP A 349 20.21 26.52 -14.46
N ASP A 350 19.26 27.40 -14.73
CA ASP A 350 19.35 28.85 -14.61
C ASP A 350 18.59 29.41 -13.39
N ARG A 351 18.09 28.52 -12.52
CA ARG A 351 17.21 28.91 -11.40
C ARG A 351 17.96 29.30 -10.13
N GLY A 352 19.25 28.96 -10.03
CA GLY A 352 20.11 29.33 -8.90
C GLY A 352 20.60 30.77 -9.00
N GLU A 353 21.40 31.22 -8.02
CA GLU A 353 22.09 32.53 -8.11
C GLU A 353 23.08 32.58 -9.28
N GLU A 354 23.54 31.41 -9.72
CA GLU A 354 24.42 31.24 -10.86
C GLU A 354 23.90 30.14 -11.79
N ALA A 355 23.91 30.40 -13.09
CA ALA A 355 23.54 29.40 -14.09
C ALA A 355 24.55 28.26 -14.13
N THR A 356 24.08 27.04 -14.38
CA THR A 356 24.93 25.86 -14.50
C THR A 356 24.81 25.20 -15.86
N TYR A 357 25.92 24.63 -16.35
CA TYR A 357 25.97 23.72 -17.49
C TYR A 357 26.30 22.31 -16.99
N ALA A 358 25.34 21.39 -17.11
CA ALA A 358 25.43 20.03 -16.60
C ALA A 358 25.90 19.94 -15.12
N GLY A 359 25.46 20.89 -14.29
CA GLY A 359 25.83 20.97 -12.86
C GLY A 359 27.12 21.75 -12.57
N TYR A 360 27.84 22.23 -13.59
CA TYR A 360 29.01 23.12 -13.42
C TYR A 360 28.56 24.58 -13.42
N PRO A 361 28.86 25.38 -12.38
CA PRO A 361 28.55 26.80 -12.37
C PRO A 361 29.23 27.52 -13.53
N ILE A 362 28.57 28.51 -14.14
CA ILE A 362 29.09 29.21 -15.32
C ILE A 362 30.45 29.88 -15.03
N SER A 363 30.68 30.38 -13.81
CA SER A 363 31.97 30.90 -13.32
C SER A 363 33.10 29.88 -13.40
N SER A 364 32.81 28.59 -13.31
CA SER A 364 33.82 27.53 -13.38
C SER A 364 34.22 27.15 -14.81
N VAL A 365 33.52 27.66 -15.82
CA VAL A 365 33.67 27.22 -17.23
C VAL A 365 33.68 28.32 -18.28
N ALA A 366 33.20 29.53 -17.97
CA ALA A 366 33.00 30.59 -18.95
C ALA A 366 33.73 31.90 -18.61
N THR A 367 34.56 31.92 -17.56
CA THR A 367 35.40 33.08 -17.25
C THR A 367 36.79 32.91 -17.85
N PRO A 368 37.44 34.01 -18.33
CA PRO A 368 38.73 33.92 -19.04
C PRO A 368 39.85 33.23 -18.24
N ASP A 369 39.78 33.27 -16.91
CA ASP A 369 40.75 32.71 -15.97
C ASP A 369 40.65 31.19 -15.79
N THR A 370 39.55 30.56 -16.22
CA THR A 370 39.36 29.10 -16.09
C THR A 370 40.15 28.28 -17.10
N GLY A 371 40.65 28.90 -18.18
CA GLY A 371 41.30 28.21 -19.30
C GLY A 371 40.36 27.29 -20.10
N LYS A 372 39.05 27.41 -19.89
CA LYS A 372 37.99 26.67 -20.59
C LYS A 372 37.53 27.42 -21.83
N SER A 373 37.07 26.65 -22.81
CA SER A 373 36.85 27.09 -24.17
C SER A 373 35.42 26.77 -24.64
N ILE A 374 35.04 27.20 -25.85
CA ILE A 374 33.70 26.89 -26.40
C ILE A 374 33.56 25.37 -26.56
N GLY A 375 34.64 24.66 -26.90
CA GLY A 375 34.66 23.20 -26.94
C GLY A 375 34.32 22.56 -25.59
N ASP A 376 34.76 23.15 -24.47
CA ASP A 376 34.45 22.66 -23.12
C ASP A 376 32.96 22.85 -22.79
N VAL A 377 32.39 24.01 -23.13
CA VAL A 377 30.95 24.28 -22.94
C VAL A 377 30.08 23.34 -23.77
N ILE A 378 30.45 23.09 -25.04
CA ILE A 378 29.77 22.11 -25.91
C ILE A 378 29.84 20.71 -25.31
N SER A 379 31.00 20.32 -24.76
CA SER A 379 31.16 18.99 -24.13
C SER A 379 30.16 18.78 -22.98
N LEU A 380 29.94 19.81 -22.17
CA LEU A 380 28.98 19.78 -21.06
C LEU A 380 27.53 19.80 -21.55
N LEU A 381 27.17 20.72 -22.43
CA LEU A 381 25.78 20.90 -22.85
C LEU A 381 25.27 19.76 -23.73
N TRP A 382 26.09 19.25 -24.65
CA TRP A 382 25.64 18.25 -25.63
C TRP A 382 25.86 16.82 -25.14
N PHE A 383 26.93 16.60 -24.36
CA PHE A 383 27.34 15.25 -23.95
C PHE A 383 27.33 15.02 -22.45
N LYS A 384 27.10 16.07 -21.63
CA LYS A 384 27.09 16.02 -20.16
C LYS A 384 28.37 15.41 -19.57
N LYS A 385 29.51 15.71 -20.19
CA LYS A 385 30.83 15.19 -19.80
C LYS A 385 31.89 16.26 -19.93
N VAL A 386 32.89 16.22 -19.05
CA VAL A 386 34.13 16.97 -19.20
C VAL A 386 35.06 16.18 -20.12
N TYR A 387 35.39 16.73 -21.27
CA TYR A 387 36.30 16.10 -22.22
C TYR A 387 37.77 16.46 -21.96
N PRO A 388 38.71 15.57 -22.34
CA PRO A 388 40.12 15.91 -22.33
C PRO A 388 40.40 17.04 -23.33
N LYS A 389 41.44 17.84 -23.08
CA LYS A 389 41.74 19.07 -23.84
C LYS A 389 41.86 18.85 -25.36
N TRP A 390 42.50 17.76 -25.79
CA TRP A 390 42.60 17.45 -27.22
C TRP A 390 41.23 17.28 -27.90
N ALA A 391 40.22 16.77 -27.18
CA ALA A 391 38.89 16.54 -27.73
C ALA A 391 38.08 17.83 -27.80
N THR A 392 38.23 18.73 -26.83
CA THR A 392 37.61 20.07 -26.90
C THR A 392 38.28 20.92 -27.98
N ASP A 393 39.60 20.84 -28.14
CA ASP A 393 40.34 21.49 -29.23
C ASP A 393 39.94 20.96 -30.62
N PHE A 394 39.69 19.65 -30.73
CA PHE A 394 39.17 19.05 -31.96
C PHE A 394 37.79 19.60 -32.30
N ILE A 395 36.87 19.69 -31.34
CA ILE A 395 35.53 20.30 -31.54
C ILE A 395 35.68 21.73 -32.08
N GLU A 396 36.58 22.53 -31.51
CA GLU A 396 36.82 23.89 -32.01
C GLU A 396 37.43 23.94 -33.40
N THR A 397 38.36 23.02 -33.70
CA THR A 397 38.98 22.92 -35.02
C THR A 397 37.92 22.62 -36.07
N VAL A 398 37.00 21.70 -35.77
CA VAL A 398 35.86 21.40 -36.65
C VAL A 398 35.01 22.66 -36.86
N ILE A 399 34.61 23.36 -35.78
CA ILE A 399 33.80 24.58 -35.88
C ILE A 399 34.48 25.64 -36.76
N LYS A 400 35.79 25.85 -36.60
CA LYS A 400 36.57 26.80 -37.41
C LYS A 400 36.66 26.37 -38.87
N THR A 401 36.83 25.08 -39.12
CA THR A 401 36.98 24.52 -40.48
C THR A 401 35.68 24.59 -41.27
N VAL A 402 34.55 24.33 -40.61
CA VAL A 402 33.22 24.31 -41.24
C VAL A 402 32.49 25.64 -41.14
N ALA A 403 33.18 26.70 -40.70
CA ALA A 403 32.56 27.99 -40.44
C ALA A 403 31.88 28.57 -41.69
N ASP A 404 32.54 28.43 -42.85
CA ASP A 404 31.99 28.80 -44.14
C ASP A 404 32.73 28.06 -45.27
N HIS A 405 32.03 27.71 -46.34
CA HIS A 405 32.61 27.20 -47.59
C HIS A 405 32.14 28.02 -48.81
N GLY A 406 31.73 29.27 -48.57
CA GLY A 406 31.24 30.17 -49.58
C GLY A 406 29.84 29.81 -50.08
N PRO A 407 29.22 30.71 -50.87
CA PRO A 407 27.82 30.59 -51.29
C PRO A 407 27.60 29.71 -52.55
N ALA A 408 28.60 28.94 -52.97
CA ALA A 408 28.68 28.32 -54.30
C ALA A 408 28.05 26.92 -54.38
#